data_AF-A0A5K1EUD2-F1
#
_entry.id   AF-A0A5K1EUD2-F1
#
_cell.length_a   1.000
_cell.length_b   1.000
_cell.length_c   1.000
_cell.angle_alpha   90.00
_cell.angle_beta   90.00
_cell.angle_gamma   90.00
#
_symmetry.space_group_name_H-M   'P 1'
#
loop_
_entity.id
_entity.type
_entity.pdbx_description
1 polymer ?
#
loop_
_entity_poly.entity_id
_entity_poly.type
_entity_poly.pdbx_seq_one_letter_code
_entity_poly.pdbx_strand_id
1 'polypeptide(L)' 'DRNVVVLANLKPRNMRGIKSNGMLLAASDAQHEHVELLLPPEGSALGERIWFGLEEDKHEQQEAATPNQ' A
#
# COMPACT_ATOMS: atom_id res chain seq x y z
N ASP A 1 1.94 13.78 -11.81
CA ASP A 1 2.18 12.71 -10.81
C ASP A 1 0.95 12.48 -9.97
N ARG A 2 0.73 11.26 -9.48
CA ARG A 2 -0.42 10.90 -8.63
C ARG A 2 0.07 10.19 -7.38
N ASN A 3 -0.34 10.67 -6.21
CA ASN A 3 -0.06 9.99 -4.95
C ASN A 3 -0.92 8.73 -4.87
N VAL A 4 -0.30 7.64 -4.42
CA VAL A 4 -0.93 6.33 -4.34
C VAL A 4 -0.50 5.62 -3.06
N VAL A 5 -1.34 4.70 -2.61
CA VAL A 5 -1.00 3.79 -1.52
C VAL A 5 -0.46 2.48 -2.10
N VAL A 6 0.65 2.00 -1.55
CA VAL A 6 1.37 0.81 -2.05
C VAL A 6 1.63 -0.19 -0.92
N LEU A 7 1.35 -1.46 -1.18
CA LEU A 7 1.87 -2.58 -0.42
C LEU A 7 3.30 -2.88 -0.89
N ALA A 8 4.29 -2.54 -0.07
CA ALA A 8 5.71 -2.57 -0.43
C ALA A 8 6.49 -3.79 0.11
N ASN A 9 5.88 -4.60 0.97
CA ASN A 9 6.52 -5.76 1.59
C ASN A 9 6.21 -7.11 0.91
N LEU A 10 5.38 -7.11 -0.14
CA LEU A 10 5.01 -8.33 -0.86
C LEU A 10 6.20 -8.93 -1.61
N LYS A 11 6.21 -10.26 -1.73
CA LYS A 11 7.18 -10.96 -2.57
C LYS A 11 7.05 -10.50 -4.03
N PRO A 12 8.13 -10.00 -4.68
CA PRO A 12 8.07 -9.56 -6.06
C PRO A 12 7.61 -10.67 -6.99
N ARG A 13 6.77 -10.31 -7.96
CA ARG A 13 6.17 -11.24 -8.92
C ARG A 13 6.39 -10.75 -10.34
N ASN A 14 6.70 -11.68 -11.23
CA ASN A 14 6.78 -11.38 -12.66
C ASN A 14 5.35 -11.23 -13.22
N MET A 15 5.10 -10.08 -13.84
CA MET A 15 3.87 -9.75 -14.55
C MET A 15 4.22 -9.49 -16.01
N ARG A 16 3.90 -10.45 -16.90
CA ARG A 16 4.24 -10.38 -18.33
C ARG A 16 5.74 -10.14 -18.61
N GLY A 17 6.61 -10.77 -17.83
CA GLY A 17 8.07 -10.67 -17.97
C GLY A 17 8.73 -9.49 -17.25
N ILE A 18 7.95 -8.58 -16.66
CA ILE A 18 8.46 -7.46 -15.86
C ILE A 18 8.26 -7.79 -14.37
N LYS A 19 9.30 -7.60 -13.56
CA LYS A 19 9.23 -7.83 -12.11
C LYS A 19 8.52 -6.66 -11.42
N SER A 20 7.37 -6.92 -10.81
CA SER A 20 6.69 -5.95 -9.93
C SER A 20 7.17 -6.14 -8.48
N ASN A 21 7.56 -5.04 -7.83
CA ASN A 21 8.05 -5.02 -6.43
C ASN A 21 7.04 -4.41 -5.45
N GLY A 22 5.80 -4.16 -5.88
CA GLY A 22 4.77 -3.59 -5.03
C GLY A 22 3.40 -3.71 -5.68
N MET A 23 2.36 -3.49 -4.87
CA MET A 23 0.97 -3.55 -5.33
C MET A 23 0.21 -2.30 -4.92
N LEU A 24 -0.50 -1.67 -5.85
CA LEU A 24 -1.36 -0.53 -5.56
C LEU A 24 -2.56 -0.99 -4.72
N LEU A 25 -2.91 -0.22 -3.70
CA LEU A 25 -4.12 -0.45 -2.92
C LEU A 25 -5.31 0.22 -3.59
N ALA A 26 -6.38 -0.53 -3.80
CA ALA A 26 -7.60 -0.08 -4.46
C ALA A 26 -8.84 -0.64 -3.76
N ALA A 27 -9.93 0.10 -3.81
CA ALA A 27 -11.26 -0.39 -3.47
C ALA A 27 -11.88 -0.99 -4.73
N SER A 28 -12.58 -2.11 -4.58
CA SER A 28 -13.35 -2.71 -5.66
C SER A 28 -14.74 -3.13 -5.18
N ASP A 29 -15.69 -3.20 -6.10
CA ASP A 29 -16.97 -3.84 -5.84
C ASP A 29 -16.81 -5.37 -5.64
N ALA A 30 -17.89 -6.03 -5.21
CA ALA A 30 -17.88 -7.48 -4.97
C ALA A 30 -17.70 -8.31 -6.25
N GLN A 31 -17.95 -7.72 -7.42
CA GLN A 31 -17.82 -8.37 -8.73
C GLN A 31 -16.47 -8.05 -9.38
N HIS A 32 -15.64 -7.22 -8.74
CA HIS A 32 -14.38 -6.68 -9.23
C HIS A 32 -14.48 -5.98 -10.61
N GLU A 33 -15.63 -5.39 -10.93
CA GLU A 33 -15.84 -4.68 -12.20
C GLU A 33 -15.43 -3.21 -12.10
N HIS A 34 -15.74 -2.56 -10.97
CA HIS A 34 -15.29 -1.21 -10.67
C HIS A 34 -14.14 -1.24 -9.68
N VAL A 35 -13.04 -0.57 -10.04
CA VAL A 35 -11.83 -0.46 -9.21
C VAL A 35 -11.42 1.00 -9.12
N GLU A 36 -11.32 1.51 -7.89
CA GLU A 36 -10.88 2.87 -7.58
C GLU A 36 -9.63 2.85 -6.71
N LEU A 37 -8.62 3.63 -7.11
CA LEU A 37 -7.36 3.72 -6.37
C LEU A 37 -7.53 4.53 -5.09
N LEU A 38 -6.98 4.04 -3.98
CA LEU A 38 -6.92 4.79 -2.75
C LEU A 38 -5.93 5.96 -2.89
N LEU A 39 -6.40 7.14 -2.52
CA LEU A 39 -5.59 8.36 -2.47
C LEU A 39 -5.19 8.63 -1.02
N PRO A 40 -3.91 8.91 -0.74
CA PRO A 40 -3.52 9.36 0.59
C PRO A 40 -3.99 10.80 0.83
N PRO A 41 -4.05 11.24 2.11
CA PRO A 41 -4.40 12.61 2.47
C PRO A 41 -3.50 13.66 1.79
N GLU A 42 -4.04 14.86 1.60
CA GLU A 42 -3.25 15.98 1.06
C GLU A 42 -2.04 16.29 1.97
N GLY A 43 -0.87 16.49 1.36
CA GLY A 43 0.37 16.76 2.09
C GLY A 43 1.12 15.53 2.60
N SER A 44 0.61 14.31 2.35
CA SER A 44 1.33 13.07 2.72
C SER A 44 2.70 13.00 2.04
N ALA A 45 3.73 12.60 2.79
CA ALA A 45 5.08 12.49 2.27
C ALA A 45 5.28 11.18 1.49
N LEU A 46 6.16 11.18 0.48
CA LEU A 46 6.52 9.96 -0.22
C LEU A 46 7.24 8.99 0.74
N GLY A 47 6.73 7.77 0.84
CA GLY A 47 7.26 6.74 1.75
C GLY A 47 6.68 6.80 3.17
N GLU A 48 5.70 7.67 3.43
CA GLU A 48 4.98 7.68 4.70
C GLU A 48 4.30 6.32 4.97
N ARG A 49 4.42 5.85 6.22
CA ARG A 49 3.89 4.54 6.64
C ARG A 49 2.44 4.67 7.08
N ILE A 50 1.59 3.83 6.51
CA ILE A 50 0.19 3.71 6.93
C ILE A 50 0.10 2.73 8.10
N TRP A 51 -0.74 3.07 9.07
CA TRP A 51 -1.04 2.27 10.25
C TRP A 51 -2.56 2.16 10.43
N PHE A 52 -3.00 1.02 10.95
CA PHE A 52 -4.39 0.79 11.34
C PHE A 52 -4.44 0.55 12.84
N GLY A 53 -5.28 1.29 13.56
CA GLY A 53 -5.39 1.22 15.02
C GLY A 53 -5.90 2.54 15.58
N LEU A 54 -6.00 2.63 16.91
CA LEU A 54 -6.27 3.90 17.58
C LEU A 54 -5.01 4.77 17.54
N GLU A 55 -5.18 6.09 17.57
CA GLU A 55 -4.03 7.01 17.56
C GLU A 55 -3.12 6.81 18.78
N GLU A 56 -3.72 6.42 19.91
CA GLU A 56 -2.99 6.07 21.13
C GLU A 56 -2.06 4.88 20.93
N ASP A 57 -2.42 3.89 20.10
CA ASP A 57 -1.61 2.70 19.84
C ASP A 57 -0.54 2.90 18.75
N LYS A 58 -0.46 4.09 18.15
CA LYS A 58 0.47 4.36 17.05
C LYS A 58 1.93 4.15 17.43
N HIS A 59 2.26 4.31 18.71
CA HIS A 59 3.60 4.05 19.24
C HIS A 59 3.98 2.55 19.27
N GLU A 60 2.98 1.66 19.20
CA GLU A 60 3.17 0.21 19.11
C GLU A 60 3.40 -0.26 17.67
N GLN A 61 3.41 0.67 16.70
CA GLN A 61 3.68 0.33 15.31
C GLN A 61 5.03 -0.37 15.18
N GLN A 62 4.97 -1.64 14.79
CA GLN A 62 6.15 -2.47 14.55
C GLN A 62 7.09 -1.81 13.52
N GLU A 63 8.35 -2.23 13.51
CA GLU A 63 9.32 -1.78 12.50
C GLU A 63 8.83 -2.07 11.08
N ALA A 64 9.41 -1.37 10.10
CA ALA A 64 9.06 -1.60 8.71
C ALA A 64 9.31 -3.06 8.35
N ALA A 65 8.30 -3.70 7.77
CA ALA A 65 8.40 -5.06 7.28
C ALA A 65 9.56 -5.17 6.28
N THR A 66 10.38 -6.22 6.42
CA THR A 66 11.41 -6.51 5.42
C THR A 66 10.76 -6.98 4.13
N PRO A 67 11.34 -6.70 2.95
CA PRO A 67 10.79 -7.19 1.69
C PRO A 67 10.64 -8.71 1.68
N ASN A 68 9.50 -9.22 1.19
CA ASN A 68 9.17 -10.65 1.08
C ASN A 68 8.81 -11.39 2.40
N GLN A 69 8.30 -10.68 3.41
CA GLN A 69 7.72 -11.35 4.58
C GLN A 69 6.44 -12.10 4.25
#